data_AF-A0A078IMP2-F1
#
_entry.id   AF-A0A078IMP2-F1
#
_cell.length_a   1.000
_cell.length_b   1.000
_cell.length_c   1.000
_cell.angle_alpha   90.00
_cell.angle_beta   90.00
_cell.angle_gamma   90.00
#
_symmetry.space_group_name_H-M   'P 1'
#
loop_
_entity.id
_entity.type
_entity.pdbx_description
1 polymer ?
#
loop_
_entity_poly.entity_id
_entity_poly.type
_entity_poly.pdbx_seq_one_letter_code
_entity_poly.pdbx_strand_id
1 'polypeptide(L)' 'MKNGMCLLLLTVSVAVIWSTMTVSAQSDCTNVLISMAPYCLGYITGNSSTPSQQCCNQLANVVRPSPECL' A
#
# COMPACT_ATOMS: atom_id res chain seq x y z
N MET A 1 -14.28 -38.46 25.62
CA MET A 1 -14.96 -37.17 25.31
C MET A 1 -14.05 -35.93 25.50
N LYS A 2 -13.18 -35.86 26.54
CA LYS A 2 -12.25 -34.72 26.74
C LYS A 2 -11.23 -34.51 25.62
N ASN A 3 -10.72 -35.60 25.04
CA ASN A 3 -9.64 -35.57 24.06
C ASN A 3 -10.13 -35.05 22.69
N GLY A 4 -11.38 -35.36 22.32
CA GLY A 4 -12.00 -34.87 21.09
C GLY A 4 -12.37 -33.39 21.16
N MET A 5 -12.74 -32.88 22.34
CA MET A 5 -13.03 -31.46 22.55
C MET A 5 -11.76 -30.61 22.42
N CYS A 6 -10.63 -31.03 23.00
CA CYS A 6 -9.36 -30.35 22.80
C CYS A 6 -8.97 -30.31 21.32
N LEU A 7 -9.15 -31.42 20.60
CA LEU A 7 -8.77 -31.50 19.19
C LEU A 7 -9.65 -30.59 18.31
N LEU A 8 -10.95 -30.48 18.61
CA LEU A 8 -11.86 -29.54 17.94
C LEU A 8 -11.53 -28.08 18.24
N LEU A 9 -11.14 -27.75 19.48
CA LEU A 9 -10.74 -26.38 19.84
C LEU A 9 -9.43 -25.99 19.14
N LEU A 10 -8.49 -26.92 19.05
CA LEU A 10 -7.24 -26.73 18.30
C LEU A 10 -7.51 -26.49 16.81
N THR A 11 -8.35 -27.28 16.15
CA THR A 11 -8.60 -27.08 14.70
C THR A 11 -9.31 -25.77 14.39
N VAL A 12 -10.27 -25.35 15.23
CA VAL A 12 -10.99 -24.07 15.09
C VAL A 12 -10.05 -22.89 15.31
N SER A 13 -9.21 -22.94 16.35
CA SER A 13 -8.29 -21.83 16.65
C SER A 13 -7.31 -21.55 15.51
N VAL A 14 -6.73 -22.58 14.88
CA VAL A 14 -5.82 -22.34 13.76
C VAL A 14 -6.55 -21.81 12.52
N ALA A 15 -7.78 -22.28 12.25
CA ALA A 15 -8.64 -21.75 11.17
C ALA A 15 -8.92 -20.24 11.29
N VAL A 16 -9.10 -19.74 12.51
CA VAL A 16 -9.32 -18.30 12.79
C VAL A 16 -8.03 -17.48 12.62
N ILE A 17 -6.87 -18.07 12.90
CA ILE A 17 -5.58 -17.37 12.77
C ILE A 17 -5.23 -17.14 11.30
N TRP A 18 -5.52 -18.10 10.40
CA TRP A 18 -5.25 -17.92 8.97
C TRP A 18 -6.18 -16.93 8.26
N SER A 19 -7.37 -16.69 8.80
CA SER A 19 -8.34 -15.74 8.22
C SER A 19 -8.08 -14.28 8.59
N THR A 20 -7.23 -14.02 9.59
CA THR A 20 -6.83 -12.66 9.98
C THR A 20 -5.47 -12.25 9.41
N MET A 21 -4.75 -13.17 8.77
CA MET A 21 -3.50 -12.86 8.08
C MET A 21 -3.78 -12.30 6.68
N THR A 22 -4.43 -11.14 6.60
CA THR A 22 -4.33 -10.31 5.41
C THR A 22 -2.89 -9.84 5.32
N VAL A 23 -2.07 -10.53 4.53
CA VAL A 23 -0.81 -9.97 4.04
C VAL A 23 -1.23 -8.81 3.16
N SER A 24 -1.22 -7.59 3.72
CA SER A 24 -1.19 -6.40 2.90
C SER A 24 0.08 -6.50 2.08
N ALA A 25 -0.05 -6.90 0.81
CA ALA A 25 1.00 -6.64 -0.16
C ALA A 25 1.36 -5.18 0.04
N GLN A 26 2.60 -4.89 0.45
CA GLN A 26 3.04 -3.51 0.62
C GLN A 26 2.69 -2.82 -0.69
N SER A 27 1.71 -1.93 -0.65
CA SER A 27 1.25 -1.27 -1.85
C SER A 27 2.48 -0.59 -2.45
N ASP A 28 2.76 -0.87 -3.72
CA ASP A 28 3.86 -0.26 -4.46
C ASP A 28 3.77 1.28 -4.45
N CYS A 29 2.70 1.87 -3.92
CA CYS A 29 2.53 3.28 -3.56
C CYS A 29 3.79 3.93 -2.97
N THR A 30 4.51 3.27 -2.06
CA THR A 30 5.73 3.86 -1.51
C THR A 30 6.81 3.98 -2.58
N ASN A 31 7.02 2.94 -3.38
CA ASN A 31 7.98 2.95 -4.49
C ASN A 31 7.56 3.92 -5.60
N VAL A 32 6.26 3.98 -5.89
CA VAL A 32 5.65 4.88 -6.85
C VAL A 32 5.81 6.34 -6.40
N LEU A 33 5.40 6.68 -5.18
CA LEU A 33 5.51 8.03 -4.63
C LEU A 33 6.98 8.47 -4.50
N ILE A 34 7.88 7.60 -4.04
CA ILE A 34 9.33 7.87 -3.98
C ILE A 34 9.90 8.10 -5.38
N SER A 35 9.45 7.35 -6.39
CA SER A 35 9.86 7.56 -7.78
C SER A 35 9.35 8.89 -8.34
N MET A 36 8.16 9.37 -7.95
CA MET A 36 7.62 10.66 -8.40
C MET A 36 8.18 11.86 -7.62
N ALA A 37 8.49 11.69 -6.32
CA ALA A 37 8.91 12.74 -5.40
C ALA A 37 10.05 13.64 -5.93
N PRO A 38 11.17 13.11 -6.48
CA PRO A 38 12.28 13.96 -6.91
C PRO A 38 11.91 14.94 -8.02
N TYR A 39 10.91 14.60 -8.85
CA TYR A 39 10.48 15.43 -9.98
C TYR A 39 9.55 16.57 -9.57
N CYS A 40 8.88 16.45 -8.42
CA CYS A 40 7.92 17.43 -7.90
C CYS A 40 8.43 18.23 -6.69
N LEU A 41 9.62 17.90 -6.16
CA LEU A 41 10.19 18.51 -4.96
C LEU A 41 10.19 20.04 -4.97
N GLY A 42 10.52 20.68 -6.09
CA GLY A 42 10.54 22.15 -6.20
C GLY A 42 9.15 22.78 -6.06
N TYR A 43 8.11 22.11 -6.55
CA TYR A 43 6.72 22.53 -6.40
C TYR A 43 6.21 22.27 -4.97
N ILE A 44 6.51 21.08 -4.42
CA ILE A 44 6.11 20.68 -3.07
C ILE A 44 6.78 21.54 -1.99
N THR A 45 8.07 21.87 -2.17
CA THR A 45 8.83 22.73 -1.25
C THR A 45 8.47 24.21 -1.41
N GLY A 46 7.64 24.57 -2.40
CA GLY A 46 7.24 25.96 -2.66
C GLY A 46 8.34 26.83 -3.29
N ASN A 47 9.39 26.21 -3.84
CA ASN A 47 10.47 26.90 -4.55
C ASN A 47 10.01 27.33 -5.97
N SER A 48 9.08 26.58 -6.58
CA SER A 48 8.43 26.90 -7.84
C SER A 48 6.92 26.85 -7.70
N SER A 49 6.21 27.90 -8.12
CA SER A 49 4.74 27.92 -8.16
C SER A 49 4.16 27.13 -9.34
N THR A 50 4.99 26.67 -10.28
CA THR A 50 4.58 25.89 -11.45
C THR A 50 5.25 24.51 -11.38
N PRO A 51 4.48 23.40 -11.45
CA PRO A 51 5.06 22.08 -11.52
C PRO A 51 5.76 21.88 -12.87
N SER A 52 6.92 21.22 -12.86
CA SER A 52 7.61 20.84 -14.08
C SER A 52 6.75 19.87 -14.90
N GLN A 53 6.83 19.93 -16.24
CA GLN A 53 6.08 19.01 -17.12
C GLN A 53 6.32 17.53 -16.76
N GLN A 54 7.55 17.20 -16.33
CA GLN A 54 7.92 15.87 -15.85
C GLN A 54 7.14 15.47 -14.59
N CYS A 55 6.98 16.38 -13.62
CA CYS A 55 6.17 16.14 -12.41
C CYS A 55 4.72 15.79 -12.75
N CYS A 56 4.09 16.54 -13.66
CA CYS A 56 2.71 16.27 -14.07
C CYS A 56 2.55 14.93 -14.81
N ASN A 57 3.48 14.58 -15.70
CA ASN A 57 3.44 13.30 -16.42
C ASN A 57 3.58 12.12 -15.46
N GLN A 58 4.54 12.25 -14.54
CA GLN A 58 4.81 11.27 -13.49
C GLN A 58 3.57 11.10 -12.59
N LEU A 59 2.99 12.20 -12.08
CA LEU A 59 1.76 12.16 -11.28
C LEU A 59 0.58 11.51 -12.03
N ALA A 60 0.39 11.83 -13.32
CA ALA A 60 -0.64 11.22 -14.14
C ALA A 60 -0.43 9.70 -14.33
N ASN A 61 0.82 9.25 -14.35
CA ASN A 61 1.17 7.84 -14.42
C ASN A 61 0.94 7.08 -13.09
N VAL A 62 0.64 7.78 -11.99
CA VAL A 62 0.31 7.18 -10.68
C VAL A 62 -1.19 7.22 -10.42
N VAL A 63 -1.81 8.39 -10.63
CA VAL A 63 -3.25 8.62 -10.45
C VAL A 63 -4.09 7.60 -11.23
N ARG A 64 -3.66 7.27 -12.45
CA ARG A 64 -4.44 6.43 -13.37
C ARG A 64 -4.40 4.94 -13.01
N PRO A 65 -3.22 4.32 -12.80
CA PRO A 65 -3.17 2.90 -12.45
C PRO A 65 -3.35 2.61 -10.96
N SER A 66 -3.02 3.55 -10.08
CA SER A 66 -3.02 3.32 -8.62
C SER A 66 -3.61 4.52 -7.86
N PRO A 67 -4.92 4.80 -8.04
CA PRO A 67 -5.59 5.91 -7.38
C PRO A 67 -5.61 5.75 -5.85
N GLU A 68 -5.54 4.53 -5.31
CA GLU A 68 -5.43 4.27 -3.87
C GLU A 68 -4.13 4.78 -3.21
N CYS A 69 -3.14 5.19 -4.01
CA CYS A 69 -1.86 5.72 -3.53
C CYS A 69 -1.85 7.25 -3.29
N LEU A 70 -2.94 7.95 -3.59
CA LEU A 70 -3.13 9.40 -3.43
C LEU A 70 -4.18 9.71 -2.36
#